data_AF-A0A6I4UEB0-F1
#
_entry.id   AF-A0A6I4UEB0-F1
#
_cell.length_a   1.000
_cell.length_b   1.000
_cell.length_c   1.000
_cell.angle_alpha   90.00
_cell.angle_beta   90.00
_cell.angle_gamma   90.00
#
_symmetry.space_group_name_H-M   'P 1'
#
loop_
_entity.id
_entity.type
_entity.pdbx_description
1 polymer ?
#
loop_
_entity_poly.entity_id
_entity_poly.type
_entity_poly.pdbx_seq_one_letter_code
_entity_poly.pdbx_strand_id
1 'polypeptide(L)' 'MKRRLEALETRTFGGFAPWVRIIQHEGQSEDEATAAHEAEHGPIGEGNKILRVIIRKPGGANA' A
#
# COMPACT_ATOMS: atom_id res chain seq x y z
N MET A 1 0.96 26.75 22.02
CA MET A 1 1.87 25.64 22.38
C MET A 1 1.37 24.27 21.92
N LYS A 2 0.07 23.95 22.01
CA LYS A 2 -0.51 22.63 21.63
C LYS A 2 -0.18 22.14 20.21
N ARG A 3 -0.39 22.97 19.17
CA ARG A 3 -0.14 22.58 17.76
C ARG A 3 1.30 22.14 17.46
N ARG A 4 2.27 22.71 18.18
CA ARG A 4 3.69 22.36 17.98
C ARG A 4 4.02 21.02 18.64
N LEU A 5 3.34 20.68 19.74
CA LEU A 5 3.43 19.38 20.39
C LEU A 5 2.75 18.29 19.55
N GLU A 6 1.54 18.53 19.02
CA GLU A 6 0.84 17.59 18.13
C GLU A 6 1.66 17.25 16.88
N ALA A 7 2.31 18.27 16.28
CA ALA A 7 3.20 18.10 15.13
C ALA A 7 4.54 17.41 15.48
N LEU A 8 4.92 17.40 16.76
CA LEU A 8 6.11 16.70 17.27
C LEU A 8 5.78 15.26 17.69
N GLU A 9 4.58 14.99 18.22
CA GLU A 9 4.06 13.66 18.51
C GLU A 9 3.82 12.83 17.24
N THR A 10 3.39 13.47 16.15
CA THR A 10 3.36 12.83 14.81
C THR A 10 4.77 12.50 14.28
N ARG A 11 5.81 13.14 14.82
CA ARG A 11 7.21 13.00 14.40
C ARG A 11 8.03 12.05 15.26
N THR A 12 7.47 11.49 16.34
CA THR A 12 8.18 10.62 17.30
C THR A 12 8.33 9.16 16.91
N PHE A 13 8.23 8.83 15.62
CA PHE A 13 8.83 7.59 15.13
C PHE A 13 9.76 7.94 13.99
N GLY A 14 11.01 7.47 14.03
CA GLY A 14 11.89 7.35 12.87
C GLY A 14 11.24 6.42 11.85
N GLY A 15 10.18 6.92 11.23
CA GLY A 15 8.96 6.17 10.99
C GLY A 15 9.06 5.31 9.76
N PHE A 16 9.12 4.01 9.98
CA PHE A 16 8.68 3.06 8.98
C PHE A 16 7.18 3.33 8.78
N ALA A 17 6.83 4.13 7.78
CA ALA A 17 5.45 4.20 7.33
C ALA A 17 5.06 2.76 6.98
N PRO A 18 3.98 2.19 7.56
CA PRO A 18 3.57 0.84 7.22
C PRO A 18 3.26 0.81 5.72
N TRP A 19 4.16 0.16 4.98
CA TRP A 19 3.97 -0.08 3.56
C TRP A 19 3.08 -1.32 3.43
N VAL A 20 1.91 -1.11 2.87
CA VAL A 20 0.98 -2.20 2.52
C VAL A 20 1.33 -2.69 1.14
N ARG A 21 1.73 -3.96 1.03
CA ARG A 21 2.01 -4.61 -0.25
C ARG A 21 0.71 -5.22 -0.78
N ILE A 22 0.29 -4.76 -1.97
CA ILE A 22 -0.85 -5.34 -2.69
C ILE A 22 -0.33 -6.01 -3.96
N ILE A 23 -0.65 -7.29 -4.14
CA ILE A 23 -0.34 -8.03 -5.36
C ILE A 23 -1.55 -7.91 -6.29
N GLN A 24 -1.32 -7.32 -7.46
CA GLN A 24 -2.33 -7.25 -8.52
C GLN A 24 -1.97 -8.27 -9.60
N HIS A 25 -2.88 -9.19 -9.87
CA HIS A 25 -2.72 -10.18 -10.92
C HIS A 25 -3.13 -9.61 -12.30
N GLU A 26 -2.66 -10.24 -13.37
CA GLU A 26 -3.06 -9.89 -14.73
C GLU A 26 -4.59 -9.98 -14.90
N GLY A 27 -5.18 -8.94 -15.49
CA GLY A 27 -6.63 -8.83 -15.67
C GLY A 27 -7.39 -8.29 -14.47
N GLN A 28 -6.75 -8.17 -13.30
CA GLN A 28 -7.37 -7.61 -12.11
C GLN A 28 -7.33 -6.09 -12.12
N SER A 29 -8.43 -5.43 -11.73
CA SER A 29 -8.45 -3.99 -11.49
C SER A 29 -7.72 -3.62 -10.19
N GLU A 30 -7.43 -2.33 -10.03
CA GLU A 30 -6.86 -1.82 -8.80
C GLU A 30 -7.78 -2.04 -7.59
N ASP A 31 -9.07 -1.80 -7.77
CA ASP A 31 -10.08 -1.95 -6.71
C ASP A 31 -10.24 -3.42 -6.32
N GLU A 32 -10.23 -4.33 -7.30
CA GLU A 32 -10.30 -5.77 -7.04
C GLU A 32 -9.08 -6.28 -6.27
N ALA A 33 -7.88 -5.80 -6.60
CA ALA A 33 -6.66 -6.18 -5.89
C ALA A 33 -6.64 -5.64 -4.46
N THR A 34 -7.19 -4.43 -4.28
CA THR A 34 -7.29 -3.79 -2.97
C THR A 34 -8.32 -4.50 -2.09
N ALA A 35 -9.51 -4.79 -2.63
CA ALA A 35 -10.55 -5.54 -1.93
C ALA A 35 -10.08 -6.95 -1.54
N ALA A 36 -9.34 -7.65 -2.42
CA ALA A 36 -8.78 -8.96 -2.10
C ALA A 36 -7.78 -8.89 -0.93
N HIS A 37 -6.91 -7.87 -0.92
CA HIS A 37 -5.99 -7.64 0.21
C HIS A 37 -6.75 -7.36 1.50
N GLU A 38 -7.78 -6.50 1.46
CA GLU A 38 -8.56 -6.16 2.66
C GLU A 38 -9.37 -7.33 3.19
N ALA A 39 -9.86 -8.21 2.31
CA ALA A 39 -10.53 -9.44 2.72
C ALA A 39 -9.59 -10.42 3.45
N GLU A 40 -8.31 -10.46 3.08
CA GLU A 40 -7.32 -11.34 3.69
C GLU A 40 -6.68 -10.76 4.96
N HIS A 41 -6.41 -9.46 4.98
CA HIS A 41 -5.58 -8.81 6.00
C HIS A 41 -6.31 -7.75 6.83
N GLY A 42 -7.54 -7.41 6.47
CA GLY A 42 -8.30 -6.31 7.07
C GLY A 42 -8.11 -4.97 6.36
N PRO A 43 -8.87 -3.95 6.75
CA PRO A 43 -8.96 -2.67 6.04
C PRO A 43 -7.64 -1.90 6.01
N ILE A 44 -7.36 -1.22 4.90
CA ILE A 44 -6.20 -0.34 4.76
C ILE A 44 -6.52 1.01 5.39
N GLY A 45 -5.77 1.39 6.43
CA GLY A 45 -5.93 2.69 7.09
C GLY A 45 -5.46 3.87 6.24
N GLU A 46 -6.06 5.05 6.46
CA GLU A 46 -5.83 6.30 5.71
C GLU A 46 -4.37 6.82 5.74
N GLY A 47 -3.55 6.35 6.68
CA GLY A 47 -2.13 6.72 6.81
C GLY A 47 -1.15 5.79 6.09
N ASN A 48 -1.62 4.66 5.56
CA ASN A 48 -0.77 3.63 4.98
C ASN A 48 -0.21 4.06 3.62
N LYS A 49 1.02 3.66 3.31
CA LYS A 49 1.59 3.80 1.98
C LYS A 49 1.42 2.50 1.22
N ILE A 50 0.90 2.54 0.00
CA ILE A 50 0.64 1.33 -0.79
C ILE A 50 1.81 1.08 -1.75
N LEU A 51 2.41 -0.10 -1.67
CA LEU A 51 3.31 -0.64 -2.69
C LEU A 51 2.55 -1.67 -3.51
N ARG A 52 2.24 -1.34 -4.77
CA ARG A 52 1.53 -2.25 -5.66
C ARG A 52 2.50 -3.01 -6.55
N VAL A 53 2.40 -4.34 -6.52
CA VAL A 53 3.19 -5.25 -7.35
C VAL A 53 2.28 -5.87 -8.38
N ILE A 54 2.47 -5.52 -9.66
CA ILE A 54 1.67 -6.05 -10.76
C ILE A 54 2.40 -7.25 -11.36
N ILE A 55 1.82 -8.44 -11.20
CA ILE A 55 2.34 -9.68 -11.79
C ILE A 55 1.67 -9.88 -13.14
N ARG A 56 2.45 -9.72 -14.22
CA ARG A 56 2.02 -10.00 -15.58
C ARG A 56 2.77 -11.20 -16.11
N LYS A 57 2.16 -11.97 -17.02
CA LYS A 57 2.94 -12.91 -17.82
C LYS A 57 4.04 -12.13 -18.54
N PRO A 58 5.27 -12.67 -18.62
CA PRO A 58 6.29 -12.08 -19.47
C PRO A 58 5.73 -12.00 -20.88
N GLY A 59 5.65 -10.80 -21.45
CA GLY A 59 5.49 -10.65 -22.88
C GLY A 59 6.72 -11.29 -23.50
N GLY A 60 6.54 -12.24 -24.42
CA GLY A 60 7.67 -12.78 -25.17
C GLY A 60 8.46 -11.61 -25.74
N ALA A 61 9.72 -11.49 -25.34
CA ALA A 61 10.65 -10.57 -25.96
C ALA A 61 10.93 -11.10 -27.36
N ASN A 62 10.02 -10.84 -28.30
CA ASN A 62 10.25 -11.01 -29.72
C ASN A 62 10.83 -9.67 -30.19
N ALA A 63 12.16 -9.50 -30.31
CA ALA A 63 13.15 -10.18 -31.17
C ALA A 63 13.11 -9.66 -32.60
#